data_AF-A0A939KTQ1-F1
#
_entry.id   AF-A0A939KTQ1-F1
#
_cell.length_a   1.000
_cell.length_b   1.000
_cell.length_c   1.000
_cell.angle_alpha   90.00
_cell.angle_beta   90.00
_cell.angle_gamma   90.00
#
_symmetry.space_group_name_H-M   'P 1'
#
loop_
_entity.id
_entity.type
_entity.pdbx_description
1 polymer ?
#
loop_
_entity_poly.entity_id
_entity_poly.type
_entity_poly.pdbx_seq_one_letter_code
_entity_poly.pdbx_strand_id
1 'polypeptide(L)'
;MHLAISVRPLFPEAIAAWTHGPVVPELYEYYQKYGNGAIPCPTEIDFTRYDEETRSLLDEVYSVFGQFSAWKLRNMTQAESPWQAALSTRSLITHRSMKDYFKTQLNYEAEAV
;
A
#
# COMPACT_ATOMS: atom_id res chain seq x y z
N MET A 1 0.14 -1.11 -7.15
CA MET A 1 -0.63 -1.78 -8.22
C MET A 1 -1.71 -0.88 -8.83
N HIS A 2 -2.78 -0.49 -8.11
CA HIS A 2 -3.85 0.37 -8.65
C HIS A 2 -3.35 1.62 -9.39
N LEU A 3 -2.50 2.44 -8.76
CA LEU A 3 -1.91 3.64 -9.35
C LEU A 3 -1.09 3.37 -10.63
N ALA A 4 -0.52 2.17 -10.77
CA ALA A 4 0.22 1.76 -11.96
C ALA A 4 -0.72 1.44 -13.14
N ILE A 5 -1.89 0.87 -12.84
CA ILE A 5 -2.92 0.45 -13.80
C ILE A 5 -3.84 1.63 -14.17
N SER A 6 -4.50 2.25 -13.19
CA SER A 6 -5.53 3.27 -13.39
C SER A 6 -5.00 4.70 -13.46
N VAL A 7 -3.69 4.88 -13.21
CA VAL A 7 -3.01 6.20 -13.21
C VAL A 7 -3.61 7.20 -12.20
N ARG A 8 -4.47 6.74 -11.28
CA ARG A 8 -5.06 7.54 -10.21
C ARG A 8 -4.80 6.90 -8.85
N PRO A 9 -4.47 7.69 -7.82
CA PRO A 9 -4.34 7.15 -6.47
C PRO A 9 -5.72 6.76 -5.93
N LEU A 10 -5.78 5.69 -5.14
CA LEU A 10 -7.04 5.25 -4.52
C LEU A 10 -7.46 6.18 -3.37
N PHE A 11 -6.48 6.84 -2.75
CA PHE A 11 -6.65 7.80 -1.66
C PHE A 11 -5.57 8.89 -1.78
N PRO A 12 -5.85 10.15 -1.38
CA PRO A 12 -4.96 11.28 -1.62
C PRO A 12 -3.83 11.44 -0.61
N GLU A 13 -3.90 10.77 0.54
CA GLU A 13 -3.01 10.99 1.68
C GLU A 13 -1.55 10.62 1.38
N ALA A 14 -0.64 11.35 2.02
CA ALA A 14 0.78 11.11 1.88
C ALA A 14 1.21 9.82 2.57
N ILE A 15 2.16 9.11 1.95
CA ILE A 15 2.78 7.91 2.50
C ILE A 15 4.23 8.25 2.87
N ALA A 16 4.59 8.10 4.14
CA ALA A 16 5.94 8.29 4.63
C ALA A 16 6.68 6.95 4.76
N ALA A 17 7.97 6.92 4.46
CA ALA A 17 8.80 5.74 4.71
C ALA A 17 9.34 5.77 6.14
N TRP A 18 8.78 4.94 7.02
CA TRP A 18 9.24 4.78 8.41
C TRP A 18 10.06 3.50 8.55
N THR A 19 10.82 3.39 9.65
CA THR A 19 11.70 2.25 9.96
C THR A 19 11.03 0.87 9.85
N HIS A 20 9.72 0.80 10.11
CA HIS A 20 8.95 -0.45 10.09
C HIS A 20 8.05 -0.64 8.87
N GLY A 21 8.09 0.27 7.90
CA GLY A 21 7.28 0.19 6.69
C GLY A 21 6.72 1.55 6.28
N PRO A 22 5.95 1.59 5.19
CA PRO A 22 5.22 2.77 4.77
C PRO A 22 4.09 3.08 5.77
N VAL A 23 3.89 4.34 6.08
CA VAL A 23 2.86 4.81 7.02
C VAL A 23 2.16 6.02 6.44
N VAL A 24 0.83 6.05 6.52
CA VAL A 24 0.04 7.29 6.34
C VAL A 24 0.04 8.02 7.69
N PRO A 25 0.75 9.15 7.85
CA PRO A 25 0.95 9.77 9.17
C PRO A 25 -0.36 10.17 9.86
N GLU A 26 -1.30 10.73 9.10
CA GLU A 26 -2.61 11.15 9.60
C GLU A 26 -3.40 9.96 10.19
N LEU A 27 -3.32 8.79 9.53
CA LEU A 27 -3.97 7.58 10.00
C LEU A 27 -3.28 7.02 11.25
N TYR A 28 -1.94 7.06 11.29
CA TYR A 28 -1.19 6.67 12.47
C TYR A 28 -1.52 7.55 13.68
N GLU A 29 -1.54 8.87 13.51
CA GLU A 29 -1.87 9.81 14.59
C GLU A 29 -3.25 9.55 15.19
N TYR A 30 -4.22 9.18 14.36
CA TYR A 30 -5.57 8.85 14.80
C TYR A 30 -5.64 7.53 15.60
N TYR A 31 -4.89 6.51 15.17
CA TYR A 31 -4.94 5.17 15.76
C TYR A 31 -3.83 4.86 16.78
N GLN A 32 -2.80 5.72 16.94
CA GLN A 32 -1.64 5.44 17.82
C GLN A 32 -2.03 5.17 19.27
N LYS A 33 -3.18 5.71 19.73
CA LYS A 33 -3.71 5.48 21.08
C LYS A 33 -4.00 4.01 21.39
N TYR A 34 -4.18 3.17 20.37
CA TYR A 34 -4.41 1.74 20.53
C TYR A 34 -3.09 0.94 20.66
N GLY A 35 -1.93 1.56 20.41
CA GLY A 35 -0.62 0.93 20.55
C GLY A 35 -0.49 -0.33 19.70
N ASN A 36 -0.17 -1.45 20.34
CA ASN A 36 -0.09 -2.78 19.71
C ASN A 36 -1.40 -3.58 19.83
N GLY A 37 -2.46 -2.98 20.37
CA GLY A 37 -3.78 -3.59 20.48
C GLY A 37 -4.58 -3.51 19.18
N ALA A 38 -5.71 -4.22 19.14
CA ALA A 38 -6.63 -4.15 18.02
C ALA A 38 -7.29 -2.77 17.91
N ILE A 39 -7.41 -2.25 16.69
CA ILE A 39 -8.24 -1.08 16.40
C ILE A 39 -9.72 -1.49 16.28
N PRO A 40 -10.68 -0.59 16.57
CA PRO A 40 -12.09 -0.89 16.41
C PRO A 40 -12.41 -1.31 14.98
N CYS A 41 -13.15 -2.41 14.82
CA CYS A 41 -13.65 -2.82 13.52
C CYS A 41 -14.71 -1.80 13.05
N PRO A 42 -14.62 -1.27 11.82
CA PRO A 42 -15.67 -0.42 11.28
C PRO A 42 -16.98 -1.22 11.19
N THR A 43 -18.08 -0.62 11.65
CA THR A 43 -19.41 -1.26 11.64
C THR A 43 -20.07 -1.21 10.27
N GLU A 44 -19.72 -0.22 9.45
CA GLU A 44 -20.26 -0.03 8.11
C GLU A 44 -19.13 0.37 7.15
N ILE A 45 -18.92 -0.44 6.11
CA ILE A 45 -18.02 -0.10 5.00
C ILE A 45 -18.90 0.02 3.75
N ASP A 46 -18.92 1.21 3.15
CA ASP A 46 -19.64 1.46 1.91
C ASP A 46 -18.79 1.08 0.70
N PHE A 47 -18.98 -0.14 0.21
CA PHE A 47 -18.31 -0.66 -0.99
C PHE A 47 -18.88 -0.10 -2.31
N THR A 48 -20.00 0.64 -2.28
CA THR A 48 -20.59 1.25 -3.49
C THR A 48 -19.74 2.41 -4.01
N ARG A 49 -18.85 2.95 -3.17
CA ARG A 49 -17.90 4.02 -3.52
C ARG A 49 -16.80 3.59 -4.49
N TYR A 50 -16.59 2.29 -4.66
CA TYR A 50 -15.59 1.73 -5.55
C TYR A 50 -16.26 1.14 -6.78
N ASP A 51 -15.67 1.31 -7.96
CA ASP A 51 -16.13 0.61 -9.16
C ASP A 51 -15.78 -0.89 -9.09
N GLU A 52 -16.32 -1.68 -10.01
CA GLU A 52 -16.14 -3.13 -10.03
C GLU A 52 -14.67 -3.55 -10.21
N GLU A 53 -13.94 -2.84 -11.07
CA GLU A 53 -12.51 -3.09 -11.31
C GLU A 53 -11.69 -2.85 -10.04
N THR A 54 -11.94 -1.74 -9.34
CA THR A 54 -11.26 -1.42 -8.09
C THR A 54 -11.59 -2.46 -7.01
N ARG A 55 -12.85 -2.90 -6.90
CA ARG A 55 -13.22 -3.96 -5.94
C ARG A 55 -12.51 -5.28 -6.25
N SER A 56 -12.52 -5.71 -7.51
CA SER A 56 -11.85 -6.94 -7.93
C SER A 56 -10.35 -6.89 -7.60
N LEU A 57 -9.70 -5.75 -7.83
CA LEU A 57 -8.29 -5.56 -7.48
C LEU A 57 -8.05 -5.64 -5.97
N LEU A 58 -8.94 -5.06 -5.15
CA LEU A 58 -8.83 -5.12 -3.69
C LEU A 58 -9.00 -6.56 -3.18
N ASP A 59 -9.94 -7.32 -3.75
CA ASP A 59 -10.15 -8.73 -3.43
C ASP A 59 -8.93 -9.58 -3.79
N GLU A 60 -8.30 -9.32 -4.95
CA GLU A 60 -7.07 -9.99 -5.36
C GLU A 60 -5.90 -9.67 -4.41
N VAL A 61 -5.70 -8.39 -4.09
CA VAL A 61 -4.69 -7.97 -3.12
C VAL A 61 -4.92 -8.66 -1.78
N TYR A 62 -6.16 -8.75 -1.31
CA TYR A 62 -6.47 -9.45 -0.07
C TYR A 62 -6.19 -10.96 -0.15
N SER A 63 -6.58 -11.62 -1.25
CA SER A 63 -6.33 -13.05 -1.48
C SER A 63 -4.83 -13.38 -1.48
N VAL A 64 -4.02 -12.54 -2.12
CA VAL A 64 -2.57 -12.75 -2.21
C VAL A 64 -1.86 -12.42 -0.89
N PHE A 65 -2.10 -11.24 -0.34
CA PHE A 65 -1.30 -10.72 0.77
C PHE A 65 -1.89 -10.99 2.16
N GLY A 66 -3.20 -11.23 2.27
CA GLY A 66 -3.89 -11.43 3.54
C GLY A 66 -3.44 -12.68 4.30
N GLN A 67 -2.82 -13.64 3.62
CA GLN A 67 -2.23 -14.83 4.23
C GLN A 67 -0.90 -14.57 4.97
N PHE A 68 -0.24 -13.43 4.71
CA PHE A 68 1.07 -13.14 5.27
C PHE A 68 0.98 -12.47 6.64
N SER A 69 1.94 -12.80 7.51
CA SER A 69 2.08 -12.10 8.78
C SER A 69 2.53 -10.65 8.58
N ALA A 70 2.25 -9.79 9.56
CA ALA A 70 2.71 -8.40 9.54
C ALA A 70 4.23 -8.27 9.32
N TRP A 71 5.02 -9.18 9.92
CA TRP A 71 6.47 -9.23 9.72
C TRP A 71 6.87 -9.57 8.28
N LYS A 72 6.16 -10.52 7.65
CA LYS A 72 6.43 -10.89 6.26
C LYS A 72 6.09 -9.73 5.33
N LEU A 73 4.93 -9.08 5.51
CA LEU A 73 4.53 -7.89 4.75
C LEU A 73 5.54 -6.76 4.89
N ARG A 74 5.99 -6.47 6.12
CA ARG A 74 7.08 -5.52 6.37
C ARG A 74 8.31 -5.85 5.54
N ASN A 75 8.81 -7.08 5.63
CA ASN A 75 10.04 -7.47 4.94
C ASN A 75 9.91 -7.36 3.42
N MET A 76 8.73 -7.62 2.86
CA MET A 76 8.45 -7.42 1.44
C MET A 76 8.56 -5.94 1.08
N THR A 77 7.91 -5.04 1.82
CA THR A 77 7.99 -3.60 1.52
C THR A 77 9.41 -3.04 1.70
N GLN A 78 10.19 -3.59 2.62
CA GLN A 78 11.59 -3.18 2.79
C GLN A 78 12.49 -3.52 1.59
N ALA A 79 12.08 -4.47 0.75
CA ALA A 79 12.77 -4.81 -0.49
C ALA A 79 12.37 -3.90 -1.67
N GLU A 80 11.34 -3.06 -1.52
CA GLU A 80 10.84 -2.20 -2.59
C GLU A 80 11.66 -0.90 -2.68
N SER A 81 12.12 -0.57 -3.90
CA SER A 81 12.96 0.60 -4.12
C SER A 81 12.30 1.95 -3.76
N PRO A 82 10.98 2.17 -3.92
CA PRO A 82 10.34 3.41 -3.48
C PRO A 82 10.44 3.64 -1.97
N TRP A 83 10.30 2.57 -1.17
CA TRP A 83 10.43 2.67 0.29
C TRP A 83 11.87 2.92 0.70
N GLN A 84 12.83 2.20 0.11
CA GLN A 84 14.26 2.35 0.41
C GLN A 84 14.77 3.76 0.10
N ALA A 85 14.40 4.31 -1.07
CA ALA A 85 14.79 5.64 -1.48
C ALA A 85 14.18 6.75 -0.60
N ALA A 86 12.91 6.60 -0.24
CA ALA A 86 12.23 7.54 0.65
C ALA A 86 12.81 7.49 2.07
N LEU A 87 13.13 6.29 2.59
CA LEU A 87 13.73 6.14 3.91
C LEU A 87 15.12 6.78 4.00
N SER A 88 15.97 6.59 3.00
CA SER A 88 17.34 7.12 2.99
C SER A 88 17.38 8.64 2.93
N THR A 89 16.42 9.25 2.23
CA THR A 89 16.30 10.70 2.05
C THR A 89 15.39 11.37 3.08
N ARG A 90 14.76 10.58 3.98
CA ARG A 90 13.73 11.04 4.92
C ARG A 90 12.60 11.81 4.22
N SER A 91 12.18 11.31 3.07
CA SER A 91 11.15 11.91 2.23
C SER A 91 9.89 11.04 2.16
N LEU A 92 8.86 11.57 1.50
CA LEU A 92 7.62 10.84 1.23
C LEU A 92 7.82 9.84 0.08
N ILE A 93 7.12 8.73 0.16
CA ILE A 93 6.97 7.81 -0.96
C ILE A 93 6.02 8.47 -1.96
N THR A 94 6.58 8.98 -3.06
CA THR A 94 5.79 9.71 -4.05
C THR A 94 4.90 8.77 -4.90
N HIS A 95 3.77 9.28 -5.37
CA HIS A 95 2.95 8.58 -6.37
C HIS A 95 3.75 8.19 -7.61
N ARG A 96 4.66 9.06 -8.07
CA ARG A 96 5.52 8.78 -9.21
C ARG A 96 6.44 7.57 -8.95
N SER A 97 7.18 7.56 -7.84
CA SER A 97 8.09 6.45 -7.54
C SER A 97 7.36 5.12 -7.35
N MET A 98 6.20 5.11 -6.70
CA MET A 98 5.37 3.90 -6.62
C MET A 98 4.88 3.44 -7.99
N LYS A 99 4.36 4.36 -8.81
CA LYS A 99 3.86 4.06 -10.15
C LYS A 99 4.96 3.44 -11.00
N ASP A 100 6.14 4.06 -11.03
CA ASP A 100 7.26 3.62 -11.84
C ASP A 100 7.74 2.22 -11.40
N TYR A 101 7.84 1.97 -10.08
CA TYR A 101 8.21 0.66 -9.54
C TYR A 101 7.20 -0.44 -9.88
N PHE A 102 5.91 -0.23 -9.59
CA PHE A 102 4.91 -1.28 -9.82
C PHE A 102 4.66 -1.54 -11.31
N LYS A 103 4.93 -0.57 -12.19
CA LYS A 103 4.94 -0.81 -13.64
C LYS A 103 5.98 -1.83 -14.08
N THR A 104 7.16 -1.86 -13.44
CA THR A 104 8.18 -2.86 -13.82
C THR A 104 7.75 -4.28 -13.42
N GLN A 105 6.95 -4.42 -12.36
CA GLN A 105 6.41 -5.71 -11.93
C GLN A 105 5.32 -6.21 -12.90
N LEU A 106 4.44 -5.33 -13.36
CA LEU A 106 3.40 -5.66 -14.34
C LEU A 106 3.99 -6.05 -15.71
N ASN A 107 5.02 -5.34 -16.17
CA ASN A 107 5.67 -5.65 -17.44
C ASN A 107 6.43 -6.99 -17.38
N TYR A 108 7.00 -7.32 -16.23
CA TYR A 108 7.70 -8.60 -16.04
C TYR A 108 6.74 -9.79 -16.14
N GLU A 109 5.51 -9.65 -15.62
CA GLU A 109 4.48 -10.69 -15.74
C GLU A 109 3.93 -10.83 -17.17
N ALA A 110 3.90 -9.74 -17.96
CA ALA A 110 3.47 -9.78 -19.36
C ALA A 110 4.50 -10.44 -20.31
N GLU A 111 5.79 -10.43 -19.94
CA GLU A 111 6.88 -11.05 -20.70
C GLU A 111 7.18 -12.50 -20.26
N ALA A 112 6.64 -12.93 -19.11
CA ALA A 112 6.81 -14.26 -18.55
C ALA A 112 5.70 -15.26 -18.95
N VAL A 113 4.78 -14.86 -19.84
CA VAL A 113 3.67 -15.66 -20.39
C VAL A 113 3.87 -15.95 -21.87
#